data_AF-A0A0S2UXG6-F1
#
_entry.id   AF-A0A0S2UXG6-F1
#
_cell.length_a   1.000
_cell.length_b   1.000
_cell.length_c   1.000
_cell.angle_alpha   90.00
_cell.angle_beta   90.00
_cell.angle_gamma   90.00
#
_symmetry.space_group_name_H-M   'P 1'
#
loop_
_entity.id
_entity.type
_entity.pdbx_description
1 polymer ?
#
loop_
_entity_poly.entity_id
_entity_poly.type
_entity_poly.pdbx_seq_one_letter_code
_entity_poly.pdbx_strand_id
1 'polypeptide(L)'
;MRSIILCVFVAMFMKGDCFSDIYAHECLEELGLDESVLGDLRESNITELTHDAKCLTACYGRKSGLVKDGKLIETVVLKELPAGVSVDLEKCQVATHDDECENFYKMLKCIDQQLVQLI
;
A
#
# COMPACT_ATOMS: atom_id res chain seq x y z
N MET A 1 -0.25 24.19 8.10
CA MET A 1 -0.69 23.62 9.40
C MET A 1 -1.73 22.50 9.28
N ARG A 2 -2.57 22.44 8.23
CA ARG A 2 -3.47 21.30 7.96
C ARG A 2 -2.76 20.01 7.52
N SER A 3 -1.60 20.08 6.86
CA SER A 3 -0.84 18.90 6.41
C SER A 3 -0.16 18.10 7.53
N ILE A 4 0.01 18.67 8.73
CA ILE A 4 0.68 17.98 9.86
C ILE A 4 -0.29 17.02 10.57
N ILE A 5 -1.60 17.26 10.47
CA ILE A 5 -2.65 16.42 11.07
C ILE A 5 -2.95 15.18 10.19
N LEU A 6 -2.68 15.28 8.88
CA LEU A 6 -2.89 14.22 7.88
C LEU A 6 -2.01 12.98 8.11
N CYS A 7 -0.73 13.15 8.46
CA CYS A 7 0.16 12.00 8.70
C CYS A 7 -0.01 11.40 10.11
N VAL A 8 -0.49 12.19 11.08
CA VAL A 8 -0.72 11.69 12.45
C VAL A 8 -1.97 10.82 12.51
N PHE A 9 -3.02 11.09 11.75
CA PHE A 9 -4.20 10.20 11.74
C PHE A 9 -3.95 8.89 11.01
N VAL A 10 -3.18 8.92 9.92
CA VAL A 10 -2.69 7.70 9.26
C VAL A 10 -1.75 6.94 10.21
N ALA A 11 -0.81 7.60 10.89
CA ALA A 11 0.09 6.93 11.84
C ALA A 11 -0.54 6.55 13.20
N MET A 12 -1.65 7.17 13.62
CA MET A 12 -2.32 6.88 14.91
C MET A 12 -3.49 5.89 14.78
N PHE A 13 -4.13 5.78 13.61
CA PHE A 13 -5.12 4.73 13.35
C PHE A 13 -4.55 3.52 12.59
N MET A 14 -3.40 3.66 11.91
CA MET A 14 -2.54 2.51 11.63
C MET A 14 -1.78 2.15 12.90
N LYS A 15 -2.43 1.45 13.83
CA LYS A 15 -1.70 0.44 14.58
C LYS A 15 -1.11 -0.54 13.55
N GLY A 16 0.15 -0.34 13.19
CA GLY A 16 1.16 -1.39 13.06
C GLY A 16 1.02 -2.53 12.04
N ASP A 17 -0.08 -2.73 11.30
CA ASP A 17 -0.30 -4.03 10.64
C ASP A 17 -0.53 -3.99 9.11
N CYS A 18 -0.36 -2.84 8.43
CA CYS A 18 -0.27 -2.86 6.96
C CYS A 18 1.00 -3.57 6.46
N PHE A 19 1.97 -3.79 7.33
CA PHE A 19 3.08 -4.69 7.09
C PHE A 19 3.19 -5.64 8.29
N SER A 20 2.53 -6.78 8.24
CA SER A 20 2.92 -7.88 9.12
C SER A 20 4.43 -8.12 8.95
N ASP A 21 5.17 -8.03 10.06
CA ASP A 21 6.63 -8.17 10.12
C ASP A 21 7.12 -9.44 9.39
N ILE A 22 6.30 -10.49 9.40
CA ILE A 22 6.53 -11.77 8.72
C ILE A 22 6.61 -11.58 7.19
N TYR A 23 5.64 -10.89 6.57
CA TYR A 23 5.65 -10.69 5.12
C TYR A 23 6.68 -9.66 4.68
N ALA A 24 7.01 -8.68 5.53
CA ALA A 24 8.06 -7.71 5.24
C ALA A 24 9.43 -8.39 5.07
N HIS A 25 9.83 -9.24 6.02
CA HIS A 25 11.10 -9.96 5.94
C HIS A 25 11.12 -10.96 4.77
N GLU A 26 10.03 -11.71 4.55
CA GLU A 26 9.96 -12.64 3.42
C GLU A 26 10.08 -11.92 2.07
N CYS A 27 9.49 -10.73 1.94
CA CYS A 27 9.56 -9.95 0.71
C CYS A 27 10.93 -9.30 0.49
N LEU A 28 11.62 -8.87 1.55
CA LEU A 28 13.00 -8.39 1.45
C LEU A 28 13.91 -9.52 0.94
N GLU A 29 13.77 -10.73 1.49
CA GLU A 29 14.54 -11.90 1.06
C GLU A 29 14.21 -12.30 -0.39
N GLU A 30 12.92 -12.36 -0.76
CA GLU A 30 12.47 -12.72 -2.11
C GLU A 30 12.98 -11.73 -3.17
N LEU A 31 13.03 -10.44 -2.84
CA LEU A 31 13.46 -9.37 -3.74
C LEU A 31 14.97 -9.09 -3.66
N GLY A 32 15.69 -9.68 -2.70
CA GLY A 32 17.12 -9.41 -2.47
C GLY A 32 17.39 -7.98 -2.01
N LEU A 33 16.46 -7.39 -1.25
CA LEU A 33 16.51 -6.00 -0.77
C LEU A 33 17.02 -5.92 0.67
N ASP A 34 17.64 -4.80 1.01
CA ASP A 34 18.09 -4.51 2.38
C ASP A 34 16.95 -3.93 3.23
N GLU A 35 17.00 -4.15 4.55
CA GLU A 35 16.04 -3.57 5.50
C GLU A 35 15.97 -2.04 5.42
N SER A 36 17.00 -1.36 4.90
CA SER A 36 16.96 0.08 4.67
C SER A 36 15.78 0.53 3.82
N VAL A 37 15.27 -0.32 2.92
CA VAL A 37 14.10 -0.04 2.07
C VAL A 37 12.81 0.12 2.90
N LEU A 38 12.74 -0.48 4.10
CA LEU A 38 11.64 -0.26 5.04
C LEU A 38 11.62 1.18 5.58
N GLY A 39 12.77 1.87 5.56
CA GLY A 39 12.88 3.29 5.91
C GLY A 39 12.07 4.16 4.97
N ASP A 40 12.19 3.93 3.65
CA ASP A 40 11.46 4.67 2.61
C ASP A 40 9.94 4.53 2.75
N LEU A 41 9.46 3.37 3.22
CA LEU A 41 8.03 3.15 3.49
C LEU A 41 7.53 3.86 4.76
N ARG A 42 8.43 4.07 5.73
CA ARG A 42 8.11 4.74 7.01
C ARG A 42 8.21 6.25 6.92
N GLU A 43 8.97 6.78 5.97
CA GLU A 43 9.13 8.22 5.79
C GLU A 43 7.90 8.88 5.16
N SER A 44 7.10 9.51 6.02
CA SER A 44 5.85 10.21 5.68
C SER A 44 5.99 11.44 4.76
N ASN A 45 7.20 11.75 4.28
CA ASN A 45 7.49 12.89 3.39
C ASN A 45 7.82 12.48 1.95
N ILE A 46 7.83 11.18 1.64
CA ILE A 46 8.13 10.70 0.29
C ILE A 46 6.87 10.80 -0.59
N THR A 47 6.89 11.72 -1.54
CA THR A 47 5.79 11.91 -2.51
C THR A 47 5.69 10.78 -3.54
N GLU A 48 6.79 10.06 -3.76
CA GLU A 48 6.93 8.97 -4.71
C GLU A 48 7.93 7.94 -4.17
N LEU A 49 7.49 6.70 -3.95
CA LEU A 49 8.36 5.63 -3.45
C LEU A 49 9.47 5.29 -4.46
N THR A 50 10.60 4.80 -3.96
CA THR A 50 11.62 4.16 -4.80
C THR A 50 11.05 2.90 -5.46
N HIS A 51 11.63 2.47 -6.58
CA HIS A 51 11.17 1.25 -7.27
C HIS A 51 11.21 0.02 -6.35
N ASP A 52 12.27 -0.12 -5.57
CA ASP A 52 12.43 -1.18 -4.57
C ASP A 52 11.32 -1.14 -3.51
N ALA A 53 10.99 0.04 -2.98
CA ALA A 53 9.90 0.20 -2.02
C ALA A 53 8.53 -0.12 -2.65
N LYS A 54 8.31 0.23 -3.93
CA LYS A 54 7.10 -0.18 -4.66
C LYS A 54 7.03 -1.69 -4.81
N CYS A 55 8.13 -2.35 -5.17
CA CYS A 55 8.17 -3.81 -5.28
C CYS A 55 7.95 -4.49 -3.94
N LEU A 56 8.48 -3.93 -2.86
CA LEU A 56 8.25 -4.43 -1.51
C LEU A 56 6.76 -4.36 -1.13
N THR A 57 6.08 -3.25 -1.44
CA THR A 57 4.62 -3.14 -1.23
C THR A 57 3.83 -4.12 -2.10
N ALA A 58 4.24 -4.33 -3.36
CA ALA A 58 3.59 -5.27 -4.26
C ALA A 58 3.73 -6.71 -3.77
N CYS A 59 4.93 -7.10 -3.33
CA CYS A 59 5.16 -8.40 -2.74
C CYS A 59 4.27 -8.62 -1.49
N TYR A 60 4.18 -7.62 -0.62
CA TYR A 60 3.28 -7.66 0.53
C TYR A 60 1.82 -7.83 0.09
N GLY A 61 1.37 -7.07 -0.90
CA GLY A 61 0.01 -7.15 -1.45
C GLY A 61 -0.33 -8.55 -1.96
N ARG A 62 0.64 -9.25 -2.57
CA ARG A 62 0.46 -10.65 -2.98
C ARG A 62 0.40 -11.61 -1.80
N LYS A 63 1.32 -11.50 -0.83
CA LYS A 63 1.39 -12.41 0.33
C LYS A 63 0.22 -12.26 1.29
N SER A 64 -0.26 -11.03 1.48
CA SER A 64 -1.47 -10.73 2.26
C SER A 64 -2.78 -11.11 1.55
N GLY A 65 -2.72 -11.41 0.24
CA GLY A 65 -3.89 -11.72 -0.57
C GLY A 65 -4.71 -10.49 -0.99
N LEU A 66 -4.19 -9.28 -0.79
CA LEU A 66 -4.79 -8.03 -1.30
C LEU A 66 -4.85 -8.00 -2.82
N VAL A 67 -3.85 -8.60 -3.48
CA VAL A 67 -3.82 -8.75 -4.93
C VAL A 67 -3.57 -10.18 -5.34
N LYS A 68 -4.32 -10.61 -6.35
CA LYS A 68 -4.14 -11.89 -7.03
C LYS A 68 -4.30 -11.68 -8.53
N ASP A 69 -3.38 -12.24 -9.32
CA ASP A 69 -3.40 -12.13 -10.79
C ASP A 69 -3.50 -10.66 -11.28
N GLY A 70 -2.80 -9.75 -10.58
CA GLY A 70 -2.80 -8.31 -10.89
C GLY A 70 -4.09 -7.56 -10.52
N LYS A 71 -5.04 -8.20 -9.84
CA LYS A 71 -6.32 -7.60 -9.43
C LYS A 71 -6.45 -7.50 -7.92
N LEU A 72 -7.00 -6.37 -7.48
CA LEU A 72 -7.39 -6.16 -6.08
C LEU A 72 -8.51 -7.13 -5.70
N ILE A 73 -8.34 -7.80 -4.56
CA ILE A 73 -9.36 -8.65 -3.97
C ILE A 73 -10.22 -7.80 -3.04
N GLU A 74 -11.38 -7.40 -3.54
CA GLU A 74 -12.29 -6.47 -2.86
C GLU A 74 -12.57 -6.85 -1.40
N THR A 75 -12.86 -8.12 -1.14
CA THR A 75 -13.18 -8.59 0.22
C THR A 75 -12.02 -8.53 1.19
N VAL A 76 -10.78 -8.53 0.71
CA VAL A 76 -9.58 -8.37 1.55
C VAL A 76 -9.29 -6.88 1.72
N VAL A 77 -9.32 -6.10 0.63
CA VAL A 77 -9.09 -4.65 0.68
C VAL A 77 -10.10 -3.97 1.61
N LEU A 78 -11.40 -4.27 1.49
CA LEU A 78 -12.44 -3.66 2.34
C LEU A 78 -12.31 -4.01 3.83
N LYS A 79 -11.63 -5.12 4.18
CA LYS A 79 -11.37 -5.48 5.59
C LYS A 79 -10.28 -4.63 6.22
N GLU A 80 -9.33 -4.19 5.40
CA GLU A 80 -8.24 -3.30 5.84
C GLU A 80 -8.69 -1.83 5.95
N LEU A 81 -9.86 -1.49 5.40
CA LEU A 81 -10.41 -0.14 5.48
C LEU A 81 -11.12 0.10 6.82
N PRO A 82 -11.10 1.35 7.32
CA PRO A 82 -11.87 1.74 8.49
C PRO A 82 -13.38 1.48 8.29
N ALA A 83 -14.06 1.10 9.37
CA ALA A 83 -15.50 0.87 9.33
C ALA A 83 -16.26 2.10 8.83
N GLY A 84 -17.17 1.91 7.87
CA GLY A 84 -17.97 2.98 7.27
C GLY A 84 -17.31 3.69 6.08
N VAL A 85 -16.10 3.29 5.70
CA VAL A 85 -15.41 3.80 4.52
C VAL A 85 -15.63 2.84 3.34
N SER A 86 -16.07 3.38 2.20
CA SER A 86 -16.22 2.63 0.95
C SER A 86 -15.35 3.27 -0.12
N VAL A 87 -14.56 2.45 -0.81
CA VAL A 87 -13.78 2.86 -1.98
C VAL A 87 -14.28 2.13 -3.21
N ASP A 88 -14.23 2.79 -4.35
CA ASP A 88 -14.55 2.23 -5.66
C ASP A 88 -13.28 1.59 -6.24
N LEU A 89 -13.14 0.28 -6.03
CA LEU A 89 -11.97 -0.48 -6.45
C LEU A 89 -11.92 -0.70 -7.96
N GLU A 90 -13.06 -0.69 -8.66
CA GLU A 90 -13.10 -0.79 -10.12
C GLU A 90 -12.39 0.40 -10.76
N LYS A 91 -12.57 1.60 -10.21
CA LYS A 91 -11.83 2.81 -10.63
C LYS A 91 -10.33 2.73 -10.38
N CYS A 92 -9.91 1.91 -9.44
CA CYS A 92 -8.50 1.74 -9.11
C CYS A 92 -7.84 0.56 -9.81
N GLN A 93 -8.55 -0.23 -10.62
CA GLN A 93 -7.90 -1.29 -11.38
C GLN A 93 -7.01 -0.71 -12.48
N VAL A 94 -5.76 -1.17 -12.54
CA VAL A 94 -4.80 -0.79 -13.57
C VAL A 94 -4.78 -1.87 -14.66
N ALA A 95 -5.17 -1.50 -15.88
CA ALA A 95 -5.35 -2.43 -16.99
C ALA A 95 -4.08 -2.58 -17.87
N THR A 96 -2.92 -2.87 -17.27
CA THR A 96 -1.64 -2.91 -18.00
C THR A 96 -0.82 -4.17 -17.72
N HIS A 97 -0.11 -4.65 -18.74
CA HIS A 97 0.93 -5.70 -18.64
C HIS A 97 2.31 -5.15 -18.24
N ASP A 98 2.36 -3.91 -17.77
CA ASP A 98 3.60 -3.25 -17.34
C ASP A 98 4.03 -3.72 -15.94
N ASP A 99 5.17 -3.20 -15.48
CA ASP A 99 5.77 -3.43 -14.15
C ASP A 99 4.75 -3.61 -13.01
N GLU A 100 4.73 -4.80 -12.42
CA GLU A 100 3.79 -5.18 -11.35
C GLU A 100 3.93 -4.29 -10.12
N CYS A 101 5.14 -3.83 -9.82
CA CYS A 101 5.44 -2.97 -8.68
C CYS A 101 4.80 -1.58 -8.87
N GLU A 102 4.99 -1.01 -10.06
CA GLU A 102 4.38 0.28 -10.43
C GLU A 102 2.86 0.19 -10.50
N ASN A 103 2.32 -0.91 -11.05
CA ASN A 103 0.88 -1.09 -11.15
C ASN A 103 0.25 -1.20 -9.77
N PHE A 104 0.82 -2.02 -8.88
CA PHE A 104 0.34 -2.12 -7.50
C PHE A 104 0.41 -0.78 -6.77
N TYR A 105 1.51 -0.05 -6.92
CA TYR A 105 1.65 1.27 -6.30
C TYR A 105 0.61 2.26 -6.80
N LYS A 106 0.28 2.27 -8.10
CA LYS A 106 -0.80 3.10 -8.65
C LYS A 106 -2.17 2.72 -8.10
N MET A 107 -2.44 1.42 -7.95
CA MET A 107 -3.67 0.92 -7.33
C MET A 107 -3.80 1.44 -5.89
N LEU A 108 -2.74 1.34 -5.09
CA LEU A 108 -2.71 1.87 -3.73
C LEU A 108 -2.89 3.39 -3.69
N LYS A 109 -2.20 4.14 -4.56
CA LYS A 109 -2.37 5.60 -4.66
C LYS A 109 -3.81 6.00 -4.99
N CYS A 110 -4.48 5.25 -5.87
CA CYS A 110 -5.87 5.50 -6.20
C CYS A 110 -6.80 5.29 -4.99
N ILE A 111 -6.59 4.21 -4.22
CA ILE A 111 -7.34 3.95 -2.98
C ILE A 111 -7.09 5.08 -1.98
N ASP A 112 -5.83 5.43 -1.73
CA ASP A 112 -5.45 6.51 -0.82
C ASP A 112 -6.08 7.85 -1.20
N GLN A 113 -6.09 8.21 -2.48
CA GLN A 113 -6.76 9.41 -2.97
C GLN A 113 -8.27 9.41 -2.69
N GLN A 114 -8.94 8.27 -2.80
CA GLN A 114 -10.36 8.16 -2.45
C GLN A 114 -10.57 8.27 -0.94
N LEU A 115 -9.69 7.69 -0.13
CA LEU A 115 -9.73 7.80 1.33
C LEU A 115 -9.53 9.25 1.79
N VAL A 116 -8.58 9.99 1.20
CA VAL A 116 -8.33 11.41 1.49
C VAL A 116 -9.55 12.29 1.16
N GLN A 117 -10.39 11.91 0.19
CA GLN A 117 -11.60 12.66 -0.16
C GLN A 117 -12.78 12.40 0.79
N LEU A 118 -12.70 11.34 1.61
CA LEU A 118 -13.77 10.92 2.53
C LEU A 118 -13.59 11.45 3.96
N ILE A 119 -12.49 12.16 4.23
CA ILE A 119 -12.09 12.67 5.56
C ILE A 119 -11.91 14.20 5.50
#